data_AF-A0A2N5Z115-F1
#
_entry.id   AF-A0A2N5Z115-F1
#
_cell.length_a   1.000
_cell.length_b   1.000
_cell.length_c   1.000
_cell.angle_alpha   90.00
_cell.angle_beta   90.00
_cell.angle_gamma   90.00
#
_symmetry.space_group_name_H-M   'P 1'
#
loop_
_entity.id
_entity.type
_entity.pdbx_description
1 polymer ?
#
loop_
_entity_poly.entity_id
_entity_poly.type
_entity_poly.pdbx_seq_one_letter_code
_entity_poly.pdbx_strand_id
1 'polypeptide(L)'
;MKKTIGALLVIMFFIILYKPDKWIKKQAGLTKAKPTILQIIIFFFIGLYGGFIQAGVGFFLLAALVLSVGLDLVKANAVKLLIILFFNLVAITIFLISGIVNLKVGFVLAIGNMLGALVGTQIAVSWGPKFVRIILLTTLVISAIKLLGIYDYLAPILNLPA
;
A
#
# COMPACT_ATOMS: atom_id res chain seq x y z
N MET A 1 -19.01 0.89 14.42
CA MET A 1 -17.59 0.92 14.00
C MET A 1 -17.29 0.11 12.74
N LYS A 2 -17.74 -1.15 12.60
CA LYS A 2 -17.44 -1.94 11.38
C LYS A 2 -17.97 -1.30 10.07
N LYS A 3 -19.18 -0.72 10.11
CA LYS A 3 -19.79 -0.03 8.95
C LYS A 3 -19.07 1.27 8.56
N THR A 4 -18.52 2.02 9.52
CA THR A 4 -17.77 3.26 9.24
C THR A 4 -16.40 2.96 8.65
N ILE A 5 -15.70 1.94 9.15
CA ILE A 5 -14.43 1.46 8.56
C ILE A 5 -14.68 0.93 7.13
N GLY A 6 -15.75 0.17 6.93
CA GLY A 6 -16.14 -0.33 5.60
C GLY A 6 -16.49 0.77 4.61
N ALA A 7 -17.28 1.77 5.02
CA ALA A 7 -17.62 2.92 4.17
C ALA A 7 -16.37 3.75 3.80
N LEU A 8 -15.44 3.94 4.74
CA LEU A 8 -14.20 4.69 4.51
C LEU A 8 -13.27 3.93 3.54
N LEU A 9 -13.17 2.60 3.68
CA LEU A 9 -12.44 1.74 2.73
C LEU A 9 -13.03 1.80 1.32
N VAL A 10 -14.36 1.81 1.18
CA VAL A 10 -15.03 1.91 -0.13
C VAL A 10 -14.81 3.27 -0.77
N ILE A 11 -14.93 4.37 -0.01
CA ILE A 11 -14.65 5.72 -0.50
C ILE A 11 -13.20 5.83 -0.97
N MET A 12 -12.25 5.30 -0.19
CA MET A 12 -10.84 5.30 -0.56
C MET A 12 -10.52 4.40 -1.76
N PHE A 13 -11.17 3.25 -1.85
CA PHE A 13 -11.06 2.36 -3.01
C PHE A 13 -11.48 3.07 -4.30
N PHE A 14 -12.59 3.82 -4.27
CA PHE A 14 -13.05 4.62 -5.42
C PHE A 14 -12.14 5.81 -5.73
N ILE A 15 -11.58 6.49 -4.73
CA ILE A 15 -10.58 7.57 -4.92
C ILE A 15 -9.31 7.02 -5.59
N ILE A 16 -8.84 5.85 -5.18
CA ILE A 16 -7.64 5.20 -5.72
C ILE A 16 -7.89 4.69 -7.16
N LEU A 17 -9.09 4.21 -7.48
CA LEU A 17 -9.47 3.77 -8.83
C LEU A 17 -9.56 4.91 -9.85
N TYR A 18 -9.73 6.16 -9.42
CA TYR A 18 -9.95 7.30 -10.32
C TYR A 18 -8.69 7.81 -11.05
N LYS A 19 -7.62 6.98 -11.11
CA LYS A 19 -6.35 7.12 -11.87
C LYS A 19 -5.25 7.97 -11.18
N PRO A 20 -4.36 7.33 -10.40
CA PRO A 20 -3.18 7.98 -9.81
C PRO A 20 -2.10 8.35 -10.85
N ASP A 21 -2.01 7.62 -11.96
CA ASP A 21 -0.89 7.74 -12.93
C ASP A 21 -0.87 9.05 -13.74
N LYS A 22 -1.99 9.78 -13.81
CA LYS A 22 -2.05 11.04 -14.59
C LYS A 22 -1.48 12.24 -13.84
N TRP A 23 -1.46 12.20 -12.51
CA TRP A 23 -1.05 13.34 -11.68
C TRP A 23 0.48 13.36 -11.46
N ILE A 24 1.11 12.18 -11.52
CA ILE A 24 2.50 11.93 -11.10
C ILE A 24 3.54 12.29 -12.19
N LYS A 25 3.13 12.39 -13.46
CA LYS A 25 4.07 12.54 -14.59
C LYS A 25 4.59 13.96 -14.86
N LYS A 26 4.17 14.99 -14.12
CA LYS A 26 4.36 16.40 -14.56
C LYS A 26 5.30 17.30 -13.74
N GLN A 27 5.88 16.86 -12.63
CA GLN A 27 6.77 17.71 -11.82
C GLN A 27 7.97 16.93 -11.27
N ALA A 28 8.88 16.50 -12.14
CA ALA A 28 10.18 16.00 -11.74
C ALA A 28 11.23 17.10 -11.95
N GLY A 29 11.87 17.59 -10.88
CA GLY A 29 13.10 18.39 -11.00
C GLY A 29 13.25 19.61 -10.08
N LEU A 30 12.23 20.00 -9.30
CA LEU A 30 12.30 21.16 -8.41
C LEU A 30 12.19 20.74 -6.94
N THR A 31 13.28 20.20 -6.38
CA THR A 31 13.36 19.95 -4.93
C THR A 31 13.67 21.26 -4.22
N LYS A 32 12.68 21.82 -3.50
CA LYS A 32 12.94 22.95 -2.59
C LYS A 32 13.59 22.41 -1.31
N ALA A 33 14.72 22.98 -0.91
CA ALA A 33 15.53 22.51 0.21
C ALA A 33 14.86 22.65 1.60
N LYS A 34 13.79 23.43 1.73
CA LYS A 34 13.06 23.63 2.99
C LYS A 34 11.61 23.19 2.86
N PRO A 35 11.08 22.40 3.81
CA PRO A 35 9.69 22.03 3.80
C PRO A 35 8.80 23.25 4.02
N THR A 36 7.75 23.37 3.22
CA THR A 36 6.75 24.45 3.37
C THR A 36 5.78 24.08 4.50
N ILE A 37 5.22 25.07 5.20
CA ILE A 37 4.21 24.85 6.26
C ILE A 37 3.05 23.96 5.77
N LEU A 38 2.63 24.15 4.52
CA LEU A 38 1.63 23.31 3.86
C LEU A 38 2.04 21.83 3.81
N GLN A 39 3.31 21.54 3.48
CA GLN A 39 3.83 20.17 3.45
C GLN A 39 3.80 19.54 4.84
N ILE A 40 4.20 20.29 5.87
CA ILE A 40 4.16 19.83 7.26
C ILE A 40 2.73 19.42 7.65
N ILE A 41 1.74 20.26 7.33
CA ILE A 41 0.33 19.98 7.60
C ILE A 41 -0.13 18.72 6.84
N ILE A 42 0.19 18.60 5.54
CA ILE A 42 -0.17 17.43 4.73
C ILE A 42 0.43 16.14 5.33
N PHE A 43 1.73 16.14 5.61
CA PHE A 43 2.40 14.95 6.17
C PHE A 43 1.92 14.62 7.59
N PHE A 44 1.54 15.61 8.38
CA PHE A 44 0.93 15.39 9.69
C PHE A 44 -0.40 14.63 9.60
N PHE A 45 -1.31 15.07 8.73
CA PHE A 45 -2.59 14.37 8.54
C PHE A 45 -2.44 12.99 7.90
N ILE A 46 -1.50 12.82 6.96
CA ILE A 46 -1.15 11.50 6.42
C ILE A 46 -0.61 10.60 7.53
N GLY A 47 0.18 11.14 8.45
CA GLY A 47 0.67 10.45 9.63
C GLY A 47 -0.45 9.95 10.55
N LEU A 48 -1.38 10.83 10.90
CA LEU A 48 -2.56 10.46 11.70
C LEU A 48 -3.41 9.38 11.01
N TYR A 49 -3.71 9.58 9.72
CA TYR A 49 -4.47 8.63 8.93
C TYR A 49 -3.76 7.26 8.87
N GLY A 50 -2.45 7.26 8.68
CA GLY A 50 -1.69 6.04 8.54
C GLY A 50 -1.35 5.31 9.83
N GLY A 51 -1.33 6.01 10.97
CA GLY A 51 -1.28 5.37 12.27
C GLY A 51 -2.60 4.70 12.67
N PHE A 52 -3.74 5.18 12.16
CA PHE A 52 -5.05 4.63 12.53
C PHE A 52 -5.59 3.57 11.55
N ILE A 53 -5.65 3.89 10.25
CA ILE A 53 -6.29 3.02 9.24
C ILE A 53 -5.25 2.20 8.48
N GLN A 54 -4.08 2.79 8.22
CA GLN A 54 -2.92 2.23 7.51
C GLN A 54 -3.15 1.76 6.05
N ALA A 55 -4.38 1.38 5.69
CA ALA A 55 -4.77 1.00 4.34
C ALA A 55 -4.64 2.18 3.36
N GLY A 56 -3.95 1.97 2.23
CA GLY A 56 -3.82 2.99 1.18
C GLY A 56 -2.90 4.18 1.51
N VAL A 57 -2.30 4.26 2.70
CA VAL A 57 -1.36 5.34 3.12
C VAL A 57 -0.22 5.51 2.13
N GLY A 58 0.29 4.40 1.59
CA GLY A 58 1.37 4.43 0.63
C GLY A 58 1.07 5.29 -0.60
N PHE A 59 -0.18 5.32 -1.06
CA PHE A 59 -0.59 6.18 -2.18
C PHE A 59 -0.61 7.65 -1.79
N PHE A 60 -1.10 7.98 -0.59
CA PHE A 60 -1.09 9.35 -0.09
C PHE A 60 0.32 9.89 0.12
N LEU A 61 1.21 9.10 0.72
CA LEU A 61 2.62 9.45 0.87
C LEU A 61 3.28 9.68 -0.49
N LEU A 62 3.05 8.78 -1.45
CA LEU A 62 3.64 8.87 -2.77
C LEU A 62 3.09 10.07 -3.56
N ALA A 63 1.80 10.37 -3.45
CA ALA A 63 1.20 11.58 -4.01
C ALA A 63 1.76 12.85 -3.37
N ALA A 64 1.89 12.89 -2.03
CA ALA A 64 2.45 14.05 -1.33
C ALA A 64 3.93 14.27 -1.69
N LEU A 65 4.74 13.21 -1.78
CA LEU A 65 6.15 13.28 -2.14
C LEU A 65 6.36 13.73 -3.59
N VAL A 66 5.51 13.29 -4.52
CA VAL A 66 5.63 13.70 -5.93
C VAL A 66 5.05 15.10 -6.16
N LEU A 67 3.82 15.36 -5.71
CA LEU A 67 3.09 16.59 -6.03
C LEU A 67 3.49 17.77 -5.14
N SER A 68 3.81 17.50 -3.87
CA SER A 68 4.14 18.56 -2.92
C SER A 68 5.64 18.80 -2.83
N VAL A 69 6.46 17.74 -2.81
CA VAL A 69 7.92 17.85 -2.67
C VAL A 69 8.63 17.88 -4.02
N GLY A 70 8.01 17.40 -5.11
CA GLY A 70 8.59 17.41 -6.45
C GLY A 70 9.62 16.30 -6.68
N LEU A 71 9.56 15.23 -5.88
CA LEU A 71 10.40 14.04 -6.09
C LEU A 71 9.94 13.28 -7.34
N ASP A 72 10.91 12.74 -8.09
CA ASP A 72 10.58 11.74 -9.09
C ASP A 72 9.93 10.52 -8.44
N LEU A 73 9.15 9.78 -9.23
CA LEU A 73 8.36 8.65 -8.73
C LEU A 73 9.23 7.57 -8.05
N VAL A 74 10.46 7.38 -8.51
CA VAL A 74 11.38 6.36 -7.99
C VAL A 74 11.89 6.77 -6.61
N LYS A 75 12.39 8.00 -6.45
CA LYS A 75 12.82 8.57 -5.17
C LYS A 75 11.67 8.70 -4.19
N ALA A 76 10.51 9.17 -4.65
CA ALA A 76 9.30 9.24 -3.84
C ALA A 76 8.91 7.86 -3.30
N ASN A 77 8.98 6.82 -4.14
CA ASN A 77 8.71 5.45 -3.70
C ASN A 77 9.71 4.95 -2.66
N ALA A 78 11.00 5.26 -2.83
CA ALA A 78 12.04 4.91 -1.87
C ALA A 78 11.83 5.60 -0.50
N VAL A 79 11.57 6.92 -0.50
CA VAL A 79 11.29 7.69 0.73
C VAL A 79 10.01 7.19 1.40
N LYS A 80 8.96 6.90 0.63
CA LYS A 80 7.72 6.30 1.14
C LYS A 80 8.00 5.00 1.90
N LEU A 81 8.79 4.09 1.33
CA LEU A 81 9.13 2.81 1.97
C LEU A 81 9.84 3.02 3.30
N LEU A 82 10.75 3.99 3.37
CA LEU A 82 11.45 4.36 4.60
C LEU A 82 10.50 4.95 5.66
N ILE A 83 9.55 5.81 5.27
CA ILE A 83 8.53 6.32 6.20
C ILE A 83 7.66 5.17 6.74
N ILE A 84 7.23 4.25 5.87
CA ILE A 84 6.44 3.08 6.26
C ILE A 84 7.22 2.17 7.21
N LEU A 85 8.54 2.02 7.02
CA LEU A 85 9.39 1.29 7.95
C LEU A 85 9.31 1.87 9.37
N PHE A 86 9.41 3.20 9.51
CA PHE A 86 9.26 3.85 10.81
C PHE A 86 7.86 3.66 11.41
N PHE A 87 6.79 3.71 10.60
CA PHE A 87 5.43 3.43 11.09
C PHE A 87 5.34 2.02 11.67
N ASN A 88 5.92 1.04 10.96
CA ASN A 88 5.91 -0.34 11.40
C ASN A 88 6.77 -0.55 12.66
N LEU A 89 7.90 0.15 12.81
CA LEU A 89 8.72 0.09 14.04
C LEU A 89 7.95 0.61 15.25
N VAL A 90 7.26 1.75 15.10
CA VAL A 90 6.40 2.30 16.16
C VAL A 90 5.26 1.36 16.48
N ALA A 91 4.57 0.81 15.47
CA ALA A 91 3.48 -0.13 15.64
C ALA A 91 3.92 -1.41 16.37
N ILE A 92 5.03 -2.02 15.96
CA ILE A 92 5.61 -3.20 16.63
C ILE A 92 5.92 -2.88 18.09
N THR A 93 6.54 -1.72 18.37
CA THR A 93 6.87 -1.31 19.74
C THR A 93 5.62 -1.20 20.62
N ILE A 94 4.56 -0.53 20.14
CA ILE A 94 3.30 -0.39 20.87
C ILE A 94 2.63 -1.74 21.11
N PHE A 95 2.57 -2.59 20.09
CA PHE A 95 1.94 -3.90 20.22
C PHE A 95 2.74 -4.86 21.10
N LEU A 96 4.06 -4.73 21.13
CA LEU A 96 4.94 -5.51 22.00
C LEU A 96 4.74 -5.12 23.46
N ILE A 97 4.64 -3.82 23.76
CA ILE A 97 4.29 -3.31 25.11
C ILE A 97 2.89 -3.79 25.52
N SER A 98 1.97 -3.91 24.57
CA SER A 98 0.60 -4.38 24.79
C SER A 98 0.50 -5.91 25.01
N GLY A 99 1.59 -6.66 24.88
CA GLY A 99 1.64 -8.11 25.14
C GLY A 99 0.90 -9.00 24.11
N ILE A 100 0.42 -8.44 23.01
CA ILE A 100 -0.37 -9.16 21.99
C ILE A 100 0.48 -9.68 20.81
N VAL A 101 1.80 -9.46 20.85
CA VAL A 101 2.72 -9.83 19.74
C VAL A 101 3.42 -11.15 20.04
N ASN A 102 3.25 -12.11 19.11
CA ASN A 102 4.10 -13.29 19.07
C ASN A 102 5.33 -13.02 18.19
N LEU A 103 6.49 -12.79 18.83
CA LEU A 103 7.74 -12.50 18.12
C LEU A 103 8.19 -13.63 17.20
N LYS A 104 7.95 -14.90 17.53
CA LYS A 104 8.35 -16.03 16.68
C LYS A 104 7.60 -15.98 15.35
N VAL A 105 6.27 -15.81 15.41
CA VAL A 105 5.43 -15.69 14.21
C VAL A 105 5.78 -14.41 13.43
N GLY A 106 6.00 -13.30 14.15
CA GLY A 106 6.41 -12.03 13.55
C GLY A 106 7.72 -12.14 12.76
N PHE A 107 8.73 -12.84 13.28
CA PHE A 107 10.00 -13.05 12.58
C PHE A 107 9.84 -13.89 11.31
N VAL A 108 9.09 -14.99 11.38
CA VAL A 108 8.81 -15.83 10.19
C VAL A 108 8.09 -15.00 9.12
N LEU A 109 7.10 -14.20 9.53
CA LEU A 109 6.37 -13.31 8.64
C LEU A 109 7.29 -12.24 8.02
N ALA A 110 8.20 -11.64 8.81
CA ALA A 110 9.14 -10.63 8.33
C ALA A 110 10.09 -11.21 7.27
N ILE A 111 10.67 -12.38 7.53
CA ILE A 111 11.57 -13.08 6.59
C ILE A 111 10.82 -13.43 5.30
N GLY A 112 9.61 -14.00 5.41
CA GLY A 112 8.79 -14.33 4.25
C GLY A 112 8.46 -13.10 3.39
N ASN A 113 8.11 -11.97 4.02
CA ASN A 113 7.87 -10.71 3.31
C ASN A 113 9.13 -10.18 2.62
N MET A 114 10.30 -10.23 3.27
CA MET A 114 11.56 -9.78 2.67
C MET A 114 11.95 -10.64 1.46
N LEU A 115 11.89 -11.97 1.60
CA LEU A 115 12.21 -12.88 0.50
C LEU A 115 11.24 -12.71 -0.67
N GLY A 116 9.94 -12.62 -0.40
CA GLY A 116 8.93 -12.38 -1.42
C GLY A 116 9.14 -11.04 -2.16
N ALA A 117 9.51 -9.98 -1.42
CA ALA A 117 9.81 -8.69 -2.02
C ALA A 117 11.08 -8.74 -2.91
N LEU A 118 12.14 -9.41 -2.45
CA LEU A 118 13.38 -9.56 -3.23
C LEU A 118 13.13 -10.33 -4.53
N VAL A 119 12.51 -11.51 -4.43
CA VAL A 119 12.22 -12.35 -5.60
C VAL A 119 11.24 -11.64 -6.55
N GLY A 120 10.17 -11.05 -6.00
CA GLY A 120 9.15 -10.36 -6.79
C GLY A 120 9.72 -9.15 -7.55
N THR A 121 10.58 -8.36 -6.91
CA THR A 121 11.22 -7.20 -7.58
C THR A 121 12.21 -7.63 -8.64
N GLN A 122 13.03 -8.66 -8.39
CA GLN A 122 13.95 -9.20 -9.40
C GLN A 122 13.22 -9.72 -10.65
N ILE A 123 12.15 -10.50 -10.45
CA ILE A 123 11.32 -11.00 -11.56
C ILE A 123 10.64 -9.84 -12.31
N ALA A 124 10.08 -8.87 -11.57
CA ALA A 124 9.40 -7.73 -12.17
C ALA A 124 10.32 -6.88 -13.06
N VAL A 125 11.58 -6.69 -12.65
CA VAL A 125 12.58 -5.95 -13.43
C VAL A 125 13.08 -6.76 -14.62
N SER A 126 13.32 -8.07 -14.46
CA SER A 126 13.92 -8.91 -15.51
C SER A 126 12.94 -9.30 -16.64
N TRP A 127 11.66 -9.51 -16.35
CA TRP A 127 10.66 -10.00 -17.33
C TRP A 127 9.89 -8.85 -18.03
N GLY A 128 10.18 -7.61 -17.64
CA GLY A 128 9.67 -6.39 -18.26
C GLY A 128 8.20 -6.04 -17.95
N PRO A 129 7.74 -4.85 -18.37
CA PRO A 129 6.46 -4.28 -17.91
C PRO A 129 5.22 -5.06 -18.30
N LYS A 130 5.26 -5.80 -19.43
CA LYS A 130 4.14 -6.61 -19.92
C LYS A 130 3.84 -7.78 -18.96
N PHE A 131 4.87 -8.45 -18.45
CA PHE A 131 4.71 -9.56 -17.51
C PHE A 131 4.13 -9.09 -16.17
N VAL A 132 4.66 -7.99 -15.64
CA VAL A 132 4.15 -7.36 -14.42
C VAL A 132 2.67 -6.99 -14.57
N ARG A 133 2.29 -6.44 -15.72
CA ARG A 133 0.89 -6.07 -16.01
C ARG A 133 -0.03 -7.30 -16.03
N ILE A 134 0.42 -8.42 -16.61
CA ILE A 134 -0.36 -9.66 -16.64
C ILE A 134 -0.60 -10.17 -15.22
N ILE A 135 0.46 -10.29 -14.40
CA ILE A 135 0.34 -10.73 -13.01
C ILE A 135 -0.60 -9.83 -12.22
N LEU A 136 -0.49 -8.51 -12.37
CA LEU A 136 -1.36 -7.55 -11.68
C LEU A 136 -2.82 -7.75 -12.07
N LEU A 137 -3.11 -7.84 -13.36
CA LEU A 137 -4.48 -8.04 -13.86
C LEU A 137 -5.06 -9.38 -13.38
N THR A 138 -4.30 -10.47 -13.47
CA THR A 138 -4.74 -11.79 -12.99
C THR A 138 -5.01 -11.77 -11.48
N THR A 139 -4.12 -11.20 -10.69
CA THR A 139 -4.28 -11.09 -9.23
C THR A 139 -5.50 -10.23 -8.86
N LEU A 140 -5.74 -9.14 -9.58
CA LEU A 140 -6.92 -8.30 -9.42
C LEU A 140 -8.21 -9.07 -9.71
N VAL A 141 -8.25 -9.83 -10.80
CA VAL A 141 -9.41 -10.66 -11.17
C VAL A 141 -9.68 -11.71 -10.10
N ILE A 142 -8.65 -12.44 -9.65
CA ILE A 142 -8.77 -13.44 -8.58
C ILE A 142 -9.28 -12.79 -7.28
N SER A 143 -8.70 -11.65 -6.90
CA SER A 143 -9.11 -10.92 -5.70
C SER A 143 -10.55 -10.43 -5.80
N ALA A 144 -10.97 -9.93 -6.97
CA ALA A 144 -12.34 -9.49 -7.21
C ALA A 144 -13.34 -10.65 -7.15
N ILE A 145 -13.04 -11.80 -7.75
CA ILE A 145 -13.89 -13.00 -7.69
C ILE A 145 -14.08 -13.45 -6.24
N LYS A 146 -12.99 -13.49 -5.46
CA LYS A 146 -13.03 -13.87 -4.06
C LYS A 146 -13.81 -12.88 -3.19
N LEU A 147 -13.64 -11.57 -3.43
CA LEU A 147 -14.26 -10.52 -2.62
C LEU A 147 -15.74 -10.30 -2.99
N LEU A 148 -16.14 -10.53 -4.24
CA LEU A 148 -17.52 -10.47 -4.71
C LEU A 148 -18.36 -11.71 -4.33
N GLY A 149 -17.77 -12.70 -3.65
CA GLY A 149 -18.50 -13.92 -3.24
C GLY A 149 -18.93 -14.80 -4.41
N ILE A 150 -18.37 -14.60 -5.61
CA ILE A 150 -18.69 -15.41 -6.79
C ILE A 150 -18.30 -16.88 -6.56
N TYR A 151 -17.32 -17.14 -5.68
CA TYR A 151 -16.98 -18.48 -5.22
C TYR A 151 -18.15 -19.15 -4.47
N ASP A 152 -18.88 -18.40 -3.63
CA ASP A 152 -20.04 -18.91 -2.89
C ASP A 152 -21.26 -19.15 -3.81
N TYR A 153 -21.36 -18.42 -4.93
CA TYR A 153 -22.39 -18.63 -5.95
C TYR A 153 -22.06 -19.77 -6.94
N LEU A 154 -20.78 -20.04 -7.19
CA LEU A 154 -20.34 -21.09 -8.13
C LEU A 154 -20.05 -22.44 -7.45
N ALA A 155 -19.67 -22.47 -6.17
CA ALA A 155 -19.42 -23.70 -5.41
C ALA A 155 -20.62 -24.70 -5.41
N PRO A 156 -21.89 -24.25 -5.29
CA PRO A 156 -23.05 -25.14 -5.38
C PRO A 156 -23.29 -25.69 -6.81
N ILE A 157 -22.85 -24.96 -7.83
CA ILE A 157 -23.06 -25.31 -9.25
C ILE A 157 -21.96 -26.25 -9.77
N LEU A 158 -20.76 -26.20 -9.18
CA LEU A 158 -19.58 -26.96 -9.59
C LEU A 158 -19.17 -28.11 -8.65
N ASN A 159 -19.92 -28.38 -7.58
CA ASN A 159 -19.64 -29.48 -6.64
C ASN A 159 -18.19 -29.49 -6.10
N LEU A 160 -17.64 -28.32 -5.80
CA LEU A 160 -16.31 -28.21 -5.20
C LEU A 160 -16.40 -28.37 -3.67
N PRO A 161 -15.52 -29.15 -3.02
CA PRO A 161 -15.56 -29.34 -1.58
C PRO A 161 -15.30 -28.01 -0.85
N ALA A 162 -16.09 -27.79 0.21
CA ALA A 162 -16.07 -26.60 1.07
C ALA A 162 -14.75 -26.41 1.82
#